data_AF-A0A6M1LLI5-F1
#
_entry.id   AF-A0A6M1LLI5-F1
#
_cell.length_a   1.000
_cell.length_b   1.000
_cell.length_c   1.000
_cell.angle_alpha   90.00
_cell.angle_beta   90.00
_cell.angle_gamma   90.00
#
_symmetry.space_group_name_H-M   'P 1'
#
loop_
_entity.id
_entity.type
_entity.pdbx_description
1 polymer ?
#
loop_
_entity_poly.entity_id
_entity_poly.type
_entity_poly.pdbx_seq_one_letter_code
_entity_poly.pdbx_strand_id
1 'polypeptide(L)' 'MAEPYPAAVFDAAMARAGITLTEAERATLIDVSRHIAASTGRIRTERAVGVEPATLFVPGQRA' A
#
# COMPACT_ATOMS: atom_id res chain seq x y z
N MET A 1 9.12 -17.52 -7.74
CA MET A 1 7.94 -16.65 -7.54
C MET A 1 8.44 -15.21 -7.51
N ALA A 2 7.75 -14.29 -8.19
CA ALA A 2 8.11 -12.87 -8.10
C ALA A 2 7.87 -12.34 -6.68
N GLU A 3 8.77 -11.50 -6.20
CA GLU A 3 8.64 -10.89 -4.88
C GLU A 3 7.39 -9.96 -4.86
N PRO A 4 6.45 -10.15 -3.92
CA PRO A 4 5.18 -9.44 -3.93
C PRO A 4 5.32 -7.93 -3.70
N TYR A 5 6.44 -7.48 -3.13
CA TYR A 5 6.77 -6.07 -2.97
C TYR A 5 8.29 -5.86 -2.90
N PRO A 6 8.95 -5.44 -3.99
CA PRO A 6 10.40 -5.25 -4.02
C PRO A 6 10.85 -4.08 -3.12
N ALA A 7 11.98 -4.25 -2.43
CA ALA A 7 12.53 -3.22 -1.53
C ALA A 7 12.76 -1.85 -2.20
N ALA A 8 13.15 -1.83 -3.48
CA ALA A 8 13.33 -0.59 -4.23
C ALA A 8 12.03 0.24 -4.37
N VAL A 9 10.87 -0.43 -4.44
CA VAL A 9 9.57 0.24 -4.49
C VAL A 9 9.24 0.86 -3.13
N PHE A 10 9.55 0.16 -2.04
CA PHE A 10 9.41 0.67 -0.68
C PHE A 10 10.29 1.92 -0.47
N ASP A 11 11.57 1.85 -0.82
CA ASP A 11 12.53 2.94 -0.62
C ASP A 11 12.12 4.21 -1.39
N ALA A 12 11.67 4.05 -2.64
CA ALA A 12 11.15 5.17 -3.43
C ALA A 12 9.90 5.80 -2.81
N ALA A 13 9.02 5.01 -2.20
CA ALA A 13 7.83 5.51 -1.52
C ALA A 13 8.19 6.29 -0.25
N MET A 14 9.13 5.79 0.56
CA MET A 14 9.61 6.50 1.76
C MET A 14 10.30 7.81 1.41
N ALA A 15 11.16 7.81 0.38
CA ALA A 15 11.83 9.01 -0.11
C ALA A 15 10.84 10.07 -0.60
N ARG A 16 9.82 9.66 -1.38
CA ARG A 16 8.74 10.56 -1.83
C ARG A 16 7.94 11.14 -0.67
N ALA A 17 7.75 10.38 0.39
CA ALA A 17 7.06 10.83 1.60
C ALA A 17 7.96 11.68 2.53
N GLY A 18 9.25 11.82 2.22
CA GLY A 18 10.22 12.52 3.07
C GLY A 18 10.52 11.81 4.39
N ILE A 19 10.27 10.49 4.45
CA ILE A 19 10.46 9.69 5.67
C ILE A 19 11.88 9.13 5.66
N THR A 20 12.66 9.46 6.68
CA THR A 20 13.98 8.86 6.92
C THR A 20 13.85 7.77 7.96
N LEU A 21 14.36 6.59 7.66
CA LEU A 21 14.29 5.41 8.53
C LEU A 21 15.70 4.95 8.89
N THR A 22 15.85 4.43 10.10
CA THR A 22 17.00 3.59 10.47
C THR A 22 16.95 2.25 9.74
N GLU A 23 18.07 1.53 9.71
CA GLU A 23 18.15 0.22 9.07
C GLU A 23 17.18 -0.80 9.69
N ALA A 24 17.05 -0.79 11.03
CA ALA A 24 16.13 -1.66 11.76
C ALA A 24 14.66 -1.36 11.40
N GLU A 25 14.27 -0.09 11.39
CA GLU A 25 12.91 0.32 11.02
C GLU A 25 12.59 -0.04 9.56
N ARG A 26 13.55 0.17 8.66
CA ARG A 26 13.42 -0.20 7.26
C ARG A 26 13.17 -1.70 7.10
N ALA A 27 13.96 -2.55 7.78
CA ALA A 27 13.80 -3.99 7.71
C ALA A 27 12.41 -4.43 8.20
N THR A 28 11.96 -3.90 9.35
CA THR A 28 10.63 -4.21 9.89
C THR A 28 9.50 -3.76 8.96
N LEU A 29 9.57 -2.54 8.43
CA LEU A 29 8.50 -1.99 7.58
C LEU A 29 8.41 -2.67 6.21
N ILE A 30 9.53 -3.12 5.65
CA ILE A 30 9.54 -3.92 4.42
C ILE A 30 8.80 -5.24 4.65
N ASP A 31 9.08 -5.94 5.75
CA ASP A 31 8.41 -7.22 6.04
C ASP A 31 6.91 -7.05 6.29
N VAL A 32 6.52 -6.01 7.02
CA VAL A 32 5.10 -5.65 7.18
C VAL A 32 4.45 -5.33 5.83
N SER A 33 5.13 -4.55 4.98
CA SER A 33 4.62 -4.19 3.65
C SER A 33 4.42 -5.41 2.75
N ARG A 34 5.37 -6.36 2.77
CA ARG A 34 5.23 -7.65 2.06
C ARG A 34 4.03 -8.44 2.56
N HIS A 35 3.83 -8.50 3.88
CA HIS A 35 2.68 -9.18 4.48
C HIS A 35 1.34 -8.56 4.04
N ILE A 36 1.25 -7.23 4.03
CA ILE A 36 0.05 -6.50 3.57
C ILE A 36 -0.19 -6.74 2.07
N ALA A 37 0.85 -6.70 1.25
CA ALA A 37 0.74 -6.94 -0.19
C ALA A 37 0.21 -8.37 -0.48
N ALA A 38 0.78 -9.37 0.20
CA ALA A 38 0.31 -10.75 0.09
C ALA A 38 -1.14 -10.92 0.56
N SER A 39 -1.52 -10.27 1.66
CA SER A 39 -2.89 -10.31 2.17
C SER A 39 -3.88 -9.61 1.25
N THR A 40 -3.50 -8.48 0.67
CA THR A 40 -4.31 -7.73 -0.31
C THR A 40 -4.59 -8.56 -1.56
N GLY A 41 -3.62 -9.37 -2.00
CA GLY A 41 -3.79 -10.32 -3.10
C GLY A 41 -4.94 -11.31 -2.89
N ARG A 42 -5.28 -11.65 -1.63
CA ARG A 42 -6.39 -12.55 -1.29
C ARG A 42 -7.76 -11.88 -1.34
N ILE A 43 -7.80 -10.55 -1.17
CA ILE A 43 -9.04 -9.77 -1.09
C ILE A 43 -9.42 -9.21 -2.47
N ARG A 44 -8.44 -9.05 -3.37
CA ARG A 44 -8.72 -8.65 -4.76
C ARG A 44 -9.47 -9.76 -5.49
N THR A 45 -10.61 -9.40 -6.05
CA THR A 45 -11.38 -10.28 -6.94
C THR A 45 -10.68 -10.36 -8.30
N GLU A 46 -10.50 -11.56 -8.85
CA GLU A 46 -9.97 -11.77 -10.21
C GLU A 46 -10.93 -11.27 -11.31
N ARG A 47 -12.20 -11.07 -10.96
CA ARG A 47 -13.22 -10.54 -11.86
C ARG A 47 -13.19 -9.03 -11.88
N ALA A 48 -13.37 -8.44 -13.07
CA ALA A 48 -13.59 -7.02 -13.21
C ALA A 48 -14.91 -6.65 -12.52
N VAL A 49 -14.83 -5.94 -11.40
CA VAL A 49 -15.97 -5.39 -10.68
C VAL A 49 -15.90 -3.87 -10.75
N GLY A 50 -17.06 -3.21 -10.81
CA GLY A 50 -17.14 -1.77 -10.60
C GLY A 50 -16.67 -1.46 -9.18
N VAL A 51 -15.63 -0.65 -9.05
CA VAL A 51 -15.07 -0.28 -7.74
C VAL A 51 -15.62 1.10 -7.39
N GLU A 52 -16.69 1.13 -6.59
CA GLU A 52 -17.14 2.38 -5.97
C GLU A 52 -16.43 2.58 -4.63
N PRO A 53 -15.88 3.77 -4.33
CA PRO A 53 -15.36 4.07 -3.01
C PRO A 53 -16.45 3.95 -1.95
N ALA A 54 -16.13 3.38 -0.79
CA ALA A 54 -17.07 3.29 0.34
C ALA A 54 -17.56 4.67 0.81
N THR A 55 -16.78 5.72 0.57
CA THR A 55 -17.13 7.11 0.85
C THR A 55 -16.91 7.95 -0.38
N LEU A 56 -17.97 8.64 -0.84
CA LEU A 56 -17.92 9.64 -1.88
C LEU A 56 -17.94 11.04 -1.25
N PHE A 57 -16.89 11.82 -1.45
CA PHE A 57 -16.89 13.22 -1.05
C PHE A 57 -17.55 14.05 -2.15
N VAL A 58 -18.75 14.57 -1.87
CA VAL A 58 -19.46 15.47 -2.79
C VAL A 58 -19.15 16.91 -2.40
N PRO A 59 -18.52 17.72 -3.29
CA PRO A 59 -18.21 19.11 -2.99
C PRO A 59 -19.49 19.90 -2.64
N GLY A 60 -19.48 20.60 -1.50
CA GLY A 60 -20.57 21.50 -1.10
C GLY A 60 -21.61 20.90 -0.15
N GLN A 61 -21.55 19.61 0.20
CA GLN A 61 -22.31 19.10 1.34
C GLN A 61 -21.61 19.52 2.64
N ARG A 62 -22.25 20.40 3.42
CA ARG A 62 -21.86 20.64 4.81
C ARG A 62 -22.19 19.38 5.62
N ALA A 63 -21.21 18.91 6.40
CA ALA A 63 -21.38 17.84 7.37
C ALA A 63 -22.40 18.22 8.45
#